data_AF-A0A7C5J4U4-F1
#
_entry.id   AF-A0A7C5J4U4-F1
#
_cell.length_a   1.000
_cell.length_b   1.000
_cell.length_c   1.000
_cell.angle_alpha   90.00
_cell.angle_beta   90.00
_cell.angle_gamma   90.00
#
_symmetry.space_group_name_H-M   'P 1'
#
loop_
_entity.id
_entity.type
_entity.pdbx_description
1 polymer ?
#
loop_
_entity_poly.entity_id
_entity_poly.type
_entity_poly.pdbx_seq_one_letter_code
_entity_poly.pdbx_strand_id
1 'polypeptide(L)'
;MDSAHFFFAASLVFLTACGPQARPSCEAQENAQLRVEASDRMNPDEDGRPLPTLVRVYQLASISVMETASFEDIHDNDEEVLGDAFLGKDEFTVYPETRITRQFERNPDANYIVGFAAVRRPTGVSWRTILDLPPPASEATCAALQENPDDAPPEQPTVYLAFELDDYQIEGAIRLEYPPPPCDESDVMCLAERAAAEQAEGVEAPEAPEAPEAPEAPQPDMPSAPSAPAP
;
A
#
# COMPACT_ATOMS: atom_id res chain seq x y z
N MET A 1 -7.17 -70.64 -37.68
CA MET A 1 -6.02 -69.72 -37.79
C MET A 1 -6.55 -68.31 -37.61
N ASP A 2 -5.91 -67.61 -36.68
CA ASP A 2 -5.93 -66.16 -36.40
C ASP A 2 -7.25 -65.40 -36.33
N SER A 3 -7.49 -64.78 -35.17
CA SER A 3 -7.61 -63.31 -35.07
C SER A 3 -7.68 -62.89 -33.61
N ALA A 4 -6.64 -62.19 -33.17
CA ALA A 4 -6.55 -61.44 -31.93
C ALA A 4 -7.11 -60.03 -32.14
N HIS A 5 -7.85 -59.47 -31.16
CA HIS A 5 -7.99 -58.02 -30.98
C HIS A 5 -8.20 -57.74 -29.48
N PHE A 6 -7.10 -57.47 -28.75
CA PHE A 6 -6.62 -56.14 -28.36
C PHE A 6 -7.57 -55.36 -27.44
N PHE A 7 -7.24 -55.42 -26.14
CA PHE A 7 -7.65 -54.48 -25.11
C PHE A 7 -7.24 -53.06 -25.51
N PHE A 8 -8.17 -52.11 -25.47
CA PHE A 8 -7.86 -50.67 -25.45
C PHE A 8 -8.61 -50.03 -24.28
N ALA A 9 -7.99 -50.03 -23.11
CA ALA A 9 -8.41 -49.20 -21.99
C ALA A 9 -7.80 -47.81 -22.20
N ALA A 10 -8.58 -46.87 -22.75
CA ALA A 10 -8.18 -45.48 -22.87
C ALA A 10 -8.27 -44.81 -21.49
N SER A 11 -7.17 -44.80 -20.74
CA SER A 11 -7.00 -43.93 -19.57
C SER A 11 -6.76 -42.50 -20.03
N LEU A 12 -7.77 -41.64 -19.87
CA LEU A 12 -7.63 -40.20 -19.94
C LEU A 12 -6.89 -39.71 -18.69
N VAL A 13 -5.60 -39.43 -18.84
CA VAL A 13 -4.81 -38.74 -17.82
C VAL A 13 -5.09 -37.24 -17.96
N PHE A 14 -5.88 -36.68 -17.04
CA PHE A 14 -5.99 -35.24 -16.88
C PHE A 14 -4.69 -34.72 -16.26
N LEU A 15 -3.81 -34.16 -17.10
CA LEU A 15 -2.68 -33.35 -16.65
C LEU A 15 -3.23 -32.03 -16.12
N THR A 16 -3.48 -31.96 -14.82
CA THR A 16 -3.62 -30.69 -14.10
C THR A 16 -2.26 -30.00 -14.12
N ALA A 17 -2.08 -29.11 -15.10
CA ALA A 17 -0.97 -28.18 -15.13
C ALA A 17 -1.21 -27.12 -14.05
N CYS A 18 -0.63 -27.29 -12.87
CA CYS A 18 -0.40 -26.16 -11.97
C CYS A 18 0.61 -25.23 -12.66
N GLY A 19 0.16 -24.03 -13.03
CA GLY A 19 1.06 -22.98 -13.53
C GLY A 19 2.10 -22.60 -12.47
N PRO A 20 3.28 -22.09 -12.86
CA PRO A 20 4.28 -21.63 -11.91
C PRO A 20 3.71 -20.45 -11.12
N GLN A 21 3.45 -20.66 -9.83
CA GLN A 21 3.20 -19.57 -8.89
C GLN A 21 4.46 -18.71 -8.82
N ALA A 22 4.32 -17.39 -8.96
CA ALA A 22 5.43 -16.47 -8.88
C ALA A 22 6.11 -16.62 -7.52
N ARG A 23 7.44 -16.79 -7.52
CA ARG A 23 8.23 -17.07 -6.33
C ARG A 23 8.39 -15.80 -5.50
N PRO A 24 8.26 -15.84 -4.16
CA PRO A 24 8.53 -14.70 -3.32
C PRO A 24 10.05 -14.35 -3.30
N SER A 25 10.45 -13.18 -3.82
CA SER A 25 11.80 -12.60 -3.70
C SER A 25 11.92 -11.72 -2.46
N CYS A 26 13.05 -11.73 -1.74
CA CYS A 26 13.25 -10.90 -0.54
C CYS A 26 12.94 -9.40 -0.66
N GLU A 27 12.87 -8.88 -1.88
CA GLU A 27 12.37 -7.55 -2.22
C GLU A 27 10.94 -7.29 -1.67
N ALA A 28 10.10 -8.31 -1.43
CA ALA A 28 8.76 -8.02 -0.89
C ALA A 28 8.75 -7.71 0.61
N GLN A 29 9.84 -7.96 1.36
CA GLN A 29 10.02 -7.38 2.70
C GLN A 29 10.42 -5.90 2.67
N GLU A 30 10.82 -5.41 1.50
CA GLU A 30 11.06 -3.99 1.22
C GLU A 30 9.75 -3.28 0.87
N ASN A 31 8.60 -3.97 0.89
CA ASN A 31 7.30 -3.35 0.67
C ASN A 31 6.48 -3.40 1.96
N ALA A 32 5.84 -2.27 2.29
CA ALA A 32 4.89 -2.17 3.39
C ALA A 32 3.52 -1.79 2.83
N GLN A 33 2.47 -2.36 3.42
CA GLN A 33 1.09 -2.04 3.07
C GLN A 33 0.46 -1.29 4.22
N LEU A 34 0.04 -0.06 3.96
CA LEU A 34 -0.69 0.77 4.88
C LEU A 34 -2.18 0.73 4.55
N ARG A 35 -2.99 0.41 5.55
CA ARG A 35 -4.43 0.63 5.54
C ARG A 35 -4.75 1.84 6.41
N VAL A 36 -5.58 2.74 5.91
CA VAL A 36 -6.09 3.88 6.69
C VAL A 36 -7.61 3.79 6.73
N GLU A 37 -8.17 3.85 7.93
CA GLU A 37 -9.61 3.90 8.16
C GLU A 37 -10.00 5.25 8.74
N ALA A 38 -11.03 5.87 8.18
CA ALA A 38 -11.53 7.17 8.59
C ALA A 38 -12.96 7.04 9.14
N SER A 39 -13.16 7.54 10.36
CA SER A 39 -14.47 7.61 10.99
C SER A 39 -15.39 8.66 10.33
N ASP A 40 -16.68 8.61 10.69
CA ASP A 40 -17.70 9.61 10.36
C ASP A 40 -17.56 10.91 11.17
N ARG A 41 -16.58 10.98 12.08
CA ARG A 41 -16.33 12.14 12.96
C ARG A 41 -14.92 12.68 12.83
N MET A 42 -14.16 12.24 11.83
CA MET A 42 -12.78 12.69 11.65
C MET A 42 -12.70 14.21 11.38
N ASN A 43 -11.69 14.83 11.99
CA ASN A 43 -11.30 16.22 11.88
C ASN A 43 -12.48 17.21 11.76
N PRO A 44 -13.38 17.27 12.75
CA PRO A 44 -14.65 17.97 12.57
C PRO A 44 -14.48 19.49 12.47
N ASP A 45 -15.42 20.14 11.79
CA ASP A 45 -15.53 21.60 11.69
C ASP A 45 -16.01 22.24 13.03
N GLU A 46 -16.50 23.47 13.03
CA GLU A 46 -17.09 24.06 14.25
C GLU A 46 -18.52 23.58 14.53
N ASP A 47 -19.20 23.09 13.49
CA ASP A 47 -20.56 22.54 13.54
C ASP A 47 -20.56 21.01 13.73
N GLY A 48 -19.38 20.39 13.85
CA GLY A 48 -19.20 18.95 14.00
C GLY A 48 -19.21 18.15 12.68
N ARG A 49 -19.19 18.82 11.51
CA ARG A 49 -19.15 18.12 10.22
C ARG A 49 -17.74 17.55 9.98
N PRO A 50 -17.59 16.28 9.60
CA PRO A 50 -16.27 15.70 9.38
C PRO A 50 -15.62 16.29 8.12
N LEU A 51 -14.30 16.47 8.14
CA LEU A 51 -13.56 17.10 7.04
C LEU A 51 -12.49 16.17 6.46
N PRO A 52 -12.24 16.23 5.13
CA PRO A 52 -11.09 15.60 4.54
C PRO A 52 -9.80 16.09 5.21
N THR A 53 -8.87 15.16 5.47
CA THR A 53 -7.64 15.45 6.21
C THR A 53 -6.42 14.99 5.42
N LEU A 54 -5.41 15.86 5.35
CA LEU A 54 -4.12 15.51 4.79
C LEU A 54 -3.40 14.59 5.79
N VAL A 55 -2.96 13.43 5.30
CA VAL A 55 -2.14 12.48 6.04
C VAL A 55 -0.77 12.43 5.40
N ARG A 56 0.26 12.47 6.23
CA ARG A 56 1.64 12.21 5.83
C ARG A 56 2.15 10.95 6.52
N VAL A 57 2.90 10.15 5.78
CA VAL A 57 3.53 8.93 6.28
C VAL A 57 5.02 9.09 6.11
N TYR A 58 5.72 9.27 7.22
CA TYR A 58 7.16 9.48 7.22
C TYR A 58 7.88 8.15 7.43
N GLN A 59 8.97 7.94 6.69
CA GLN A 59 9.96 6.92 6.98
C GLN A 59 11.16 7.60 7.65
N LEU A 60 11.51 7.16 8.86
CA LEU A 60 12.56 7.81 9.66
C LEU A 60 13.65 6.82 10.11
N ALA A 61 14.89 7.30 10.13
CA ALA A 61 16.03 6.59 10.70
C ALA A 61 16.01 6.63 12.25
N SER A 62 15.51 7.74 12.82
CA SER A 62 15.35 7.94 14.27
C SER A 62 14.13 8.82 14.58
N ILE A 63 13.59 8.71 15.80
CA ILE A 63 12.37 9.45 16.19
C ILE A 63 12.60 10.57 17.20
N SER A 64 13.82 10.77 17.70
CA SER A 64 14.07 11.70 18.82
C SER A 64 13.59 13.13 18.56
N VAL A 65 13.70 13.61 17.31
CA VAL A 65 13.15 14.91 16.92
C VAL A 65 11.63 14.85 16.83
N MET A 66 11.08 13.87 16.12
CA MET A 66 9.63 13.70 15.96
C MET A 66 8.92 13.58 17.32
N GLU A 67 9.52 12.91 18.29
CA GLU A 67 9.00 12.73 19.67
C GLU A 67 8.79 14.04 20.42
N THR A 68 9.57 15.07 20.10
CA THR A 68 9.57 16.35 20.84
C THR A 68 9.11 17.54 20.01
N ALA A 69 9.02 17.40 18.69
CA ALA A 69 8.54 18.43 17.77
C ALA A 69 7.08 18.80 18.03
N SER A 70 6.75 20.07 17.84
CA SER A 70 5.37 20.54 17.84
C SER A 70 4.64 20.14 16.55
N PHE A 71 3.31 20.27 16.55
CA PHE A 71 2.51 20.06 15.35
C PHE A 71 2.95 21.03 14.26
N GLU A 72 3.13 22.31 14.59
CA GLU A 72 3.49 23.38 13.67
C GLU A 72 4.87 23.15 13.05
N ASP A 73 5.86 22.70 13.85
CA ASP A 73 7.21 22.39 13.34
C ASP A 73 7.15 21.36 12.21
N ILE A 74 6.41 20.27 12.40
CA ILE A 74 6.26 19.20 11.41
C ILE A 74 5.31 19.61 10.29
N HIS A 75 4.23 20.32 10.59
CA HIS A 75 3.25 20.72 9.58
C HIS A 75 3.87 21.64 8.52
N ASP A 76 4.65 22.63 8.97
CA ASP A 76 5.17 23.69 8.11
C ASP A 76 6.58 23.42 7.58
N ASN A 77 7.43 22.71 8.35
CA ASN A 77 8.87 22.60 8.07
C ASN A 77 9.45 21.18 8.29
N ASP A 78 8.65 20.12 8.07
CA ASP A 78 9.02 18.74 8.39
C ASP A 78 10.45 18.33 8.03
N GLU A 79 10.85 18.42 6.75
CA GLU A 79 12.16 17.97 6.28
C GLU A 79 13.31 18.72 6.94
N GLU A 80 13.18 20.03 7.13
CA GLU A 80 14.19 20.86 7.80
C GLU A 80 14.30 20.49 9.29
N VAL A 81 13.16 20.31 9.96
CA VAL A 81 13.10 19.96 11.38
C VAL A 81 13.67 18.57 11.61
N LEU A 82 13.28 17.58 10.79
CA LEU A 82 13.69 16.19 10.93
C LEU A 82 15.15 15.95 10.53
N GLY A 83 15.68 16.74 9.59
CA GLY A 83 17.08 16.70 9.17
C GLY A 83 17.53 15.29 8.80
N ASP A 84 18.67 14.85 9.35
CA ASP A 84 19.27 13.53 9.06
C ASP A 84 18.37 12.34 9.45
N ALA A 85 17.32 12.55 10.25
CA ALA A 85 16.37 11.49 10.58
C ALA A 85 15.37 11.21 9.45
N PHE A 86 15.14 12.16 8.54
CA PHE A 86 14.17 12.03 7.45
C PHE A 86 14.72 11.17 6.31
N LEU A 87 14.00 10.10 5.95
CA LEU A 87 14.37 9.21 4.84
C LEU A 87 13.37 9.28 3.67
N GLY A 88 12.15 9.71 3.92
CA GLY A 88 11.12 9.89 2.91
C GLY A 88 9.75 10.18 3.51
N LYS A 89 8.83 10.65 2.67
CA LYS A 89 7.41 10.77 3.02
C LYS A 89 6.50 10.46 1.83
N ASP A 90 5.34 9.92 2.15
CA ASP A 90 4.17 9.92 1.28
C ASP A 90 3.10 10.84 1.86
N GLU A 91 2.35 11.51 0.98
CA GLU A 91 1.28 12.44 1.37
C GLU A 91 0.01 12.15 0.57
N PHE A 92 -1.13 12.09 1.24
CA PHE A 92 -2.43 11.90 0.60
C PHE A 92 -3.57 12.47 1.45
N THR A 93 -4.71 12.77 0.82
CA THR A 93 -5.92 13.19 1.52
C THR A 93 -6.81 11.98 1.82
N VAL A 94 -7.30 11.89 3.06
CA VAL A 94 -8.29 10.91 3.50
C VAL A 94 -9.63 11.59 3.68
N TYR A 95 -10.68 10.97 3.17
CA TYR A 95 -12.05 11.48 3.26
C TYR A 95 -12.81 10.77 4.40
N PRO A 96 -13.81 11.41 5.03
CA PRO A 96 -14.65 10.77 6.04
C PRO A 96 -15.30 9.50 5.53
N GLU A 97 -15.49 8.52 6.42
CA GLU A 97 -16.13 7.22 6.12
C GLU A 97 -15.47 6.45 4.96
N THR A 98 -14.17 6.69 4.74
CA THR A 98 -13.40 5.95 3.73
C THR A 98 -12.41 5.00 4.36
N ARG A 99 -12.05 4.00 3.56
CA ARG A 99 -10.98 3.06 3.84
C ARG A 99 -10.09 3.03 2.62
N ILE A 100 -8.80 3.32 2.82
CA ILE A 100 -7.82 3.31 1.74
C ILE A 100 -6.68 2.36 2.06
N THR A 101 -6.19 1.70 1.02
CA THR A 101 -4.97 0.89 1.07
C THR A 101 -3.90 1.55 0.21
N ARG A 102 -2.68 1.58 0.72
CA ARG A 102 -1.48 2.09 0.05
C ARG A 102 -0.37 1.07 0.21
N GLN A 103 0.42 0.91 -0.84
CA GLN A 103 1.66 0.17 -0.77
C GLN A 103 2.79 1.19 -0.94
N PHE A 104 3.82 1.07 -0.13
CA PHE A 104 5.02 1.89 -0.25
C PHE A 104 6.27 1.04 -0.12
N GLU A 105 7.32 1.49 -0.79
CA GLU A 105 8.65 0.90 -0.70
C GLU A 105 9.30 1.40 0.58
N ARG A 106 9.65 0.46 1.46
CA ARG A 106 10.39 0.71 2.70
C ARG A 106 11.82 1.07 2.34
N ASN A 107 12.26 2.23 2.81
CA ASN A 107 13.67 2.59 2.82
C ASN A 107 14.43 1.59 3.73
N PRO A 108 15.54 0.99 3.27
CA PRO A 108 16.28 -0.03 4.03
C PRO A 108 16.84 0.50 5.36
N ASP A 109 17.08 1.80 5.47
CA ASP A 109 17.56 2.46 6.68
C ASP A 109 16.41 2.93 7.60
N ALA A 110 15.15 2.74 7.19
CA ALA A 110 13.99 3.11 8.01
C ALA A 110 13.79 2.15 9.17
N ASN A 111 13.89 2.72 10.38
CA ASN A 111 13.59 2.04 11.63
C ASN A 111 12.18 2.37 12.13
N TYR A 112 11.57 3.44 11.62
CA TYR A 112 10.28 3.93 12.10
C TYR A 112 9.39 4.38 10.94
N ILE A 113 8.08 4.16 11.12
CA ILE A 113 7.03 4.82 10.34
C ILE A 113 6.27 5.77 11.25
N VAL A 114 6.03 6.99 10.79
CA VAL A 114 5.22 7.97 11.52
C VAL A 114 4.03 8.40 10.68
N GLY A 115 2.83 8.17 11.19
CA GLY A 115 1.61 8.75 10.64
C GLY A 115 1.40 10.14 11.23
N PHE A 116 1.18 11.13 10.38
CA PHE A 116 0.85 12.51 10.75
C PHE A 116 -0.50 12.87 10.13
N ALA A 117 -1.38 13.50 10.90
CA ALA A 117 -2.67 14.01 10.41
C ALA A 117 -2.74 15.53 10.59
N ALA A 118 -2.97 16.26 9.50
CA ALA A 118 -3.15 17.71 9.50
C ALA A 118 -4.54 18.11 10.05
N VAL A 119 -4.74 17.90 11.35
CA VAL A 119 -6.00 18.15 12.05
C VAL A 119 -6.18 19.62 12.40
N ARG A 120 -7.43 20.08 12.51
CA ARG A 120 -7.75 21.49 12.81
C ARG A 120 -7.43 21.90 14.25
N ARG A 121 -7.48 20.95 15.19
CA ARG A 121 -7.32 21.19 16.63
C ARG A 121 -6.38 20.15 17.25
N PRO A 122 -5.09 20.14 16.87
CA PRO A 122 -4.13 19.19 17.42
C PRO A 122 -4.02 19.36 18.95
N THR A 123 -4.03 18.25 19.69
CA THR A 123 -3.92 18.27 21.16
C THR A 123 -2.83 17.32 21.61
N GLY A 124 -1.83 17.83 22.32
CA GLY A 124 -0.69 17.02 22.75
C GLY A 124 0.04 16.39 21.57
N VAL A 125 0.04 15.06 21.50
CA VAL A 125 0.70 14.27 20.43
C VAL A 125 -0.29 13.50 19.56
N SER A 126 -1.60 13.69 19.75
CA SER A 126 -2.63 12.87 19.09
C SER A 126 -2.66 13.00 17.56
N TRP A 127 -2.08 14.09 17.04
CA TRP A 127 -1.92 14.36 15.61
C TRP A 127 -0.86 13.47 14.93
N ARG A 128 -0.13 12.66 15.70
CA ARG A 128 0.82 11.69 15.17
C ARG A 128 0.77 10.35 15.89
N THR A 129 1.16 9.31 15.16
CA THR A 129 1.45 7.98 15.67
C THR A 129 2.84 7.55 15.21
N ILE A 130 3.62 6.91 16.08
CA ILE A 130 4.96 6.40 15.77
C ILE A 130 4.94 4.88 15.89
N LEU A 131 5.43 4.21 14.86
CA LEU A 131 5.51 2.75 14.77
C LEU A 131 6.97 2.31 14.55
N ASP A 132 7.45 1.41 15.40
CA ASP A 132 8.79 0.81 15.30
C ASP A 132 8.77 -0.31 14.25
N LEU A 133 9.42 -0.10 13.11
CA LEU A 133 9.49 -1.13 12.09
C LEU A 133 10.32 -2.32 12.59
N PRO A 134 9.88 -3.57 12.34
CA PRO A 134 10.76 -4.71 12.53
C PRO A 134 11.99 -4.55 11.64
N PRO A 135 13.17 -5.07 12.04
CA PRO A 135 14.35 -5.02 11.18
C PRO A 135 14.03 -5.70 9.83
N PRO A 136 14.59 -5.23 8.71
CA PRO A 136 14.47 -5.94 7.44
C PRO A 136 15.06 -7.35 7.58
N ALA A 137 14.59 -8.34 6.81
CA ALA A 137 15.22 -9.66 6.83
C ALA A 137 16.71 -9.55 6.58
N SER A 138 17.48 -10.28 7.38
CA SER A 138 18.90 -10.42 7.15
C SER A 138 19.16 -11.18 5.83
N GLU A 139 20.29 -10.93 5.19
CA GLU A 139 20.73 -11.70 4.01
C GLU A 139 20.71 -13.22 4.28
N ALA A 140 21.02 -13.65 5.51
CA ALA A 140 20.97 -15.07 5.90
C ALA A 140 19.52 -15.60 6.01
N THR A 141 18.60 -14.80 6.56
CA THR A 141 17.16 -15.10 6.56
C THR A 141 16.64 -15.20 5.12
N CYS A 142 17.10 -14.29 4.27
CA CYS A 142 16.76 -14.25 2.85
C CYS A 142 17.29 -15.46 2.08
N ALA A 143 18.55 -15.83 2.29
CA ALA A 143 19.14 -17.01 1.68
C ALA A 143 18.42 -18.29 2.12
N ALA A 144 18.06 -18.41 3.41
CA ALA A 144 17.34 -19.56 3.92
C ALA A 144 15.93 -19.73 3.29
N LEU A 145 15.20 -18.62 3.11
CA LEU A 145 13.89 -18.62 2.41
C LEU A 145 14.02 -19.00 0.93
N GLN A 146 15.15 -18.68 0.29
CA GLN A 146 15.43 -19.04 -1.10
C GLN A 146 15.89 -20.50 -1.26
N GLU A 147 16.57 -21.07 -0.26
CA GLU A 147 17.09 -22.45 -0.27
C GLU A 147 15.97 -23.49 -0.09
N ASN A 148 15.01 -23.26 0.81
CA ASN A 148 13.84 -24.13 1.02
C ASN A 148 12.53 -23.36 0.82
N PRO A 149 12.08 -23.15 -0.43
CA PRO A 149 10.89 -22.36 -0.73
C PRO A 149 9.58 -22.98 -0.22
N ASP A 150 9.56 -24.29 0.06
CA ASP A 150 8.40 -24.97 0.67
C ASP A 150 8.21 -24.63 2.16
N ASP A 151 9.24 -24.05 2.81
CA ASP A 151 9.19 -23.53 4.18
C ASP A 151 8.85 -22.03 4.22
N ALA A 152 8.81 -21.35 3.07
CA ALA A 152 8.47 -19.94 2.98
C ALA A 152 6.94 -19.76 3.16
N PRO A 153 6.48 -18.82 4.01
CA PRO A 153 5.07 -18.45 4.04
C PRO A 153 4.59 -18.08 2.62
N PRO A 154 3.40 -18.51 2.21
CA PRO A 154 2.92 -18.36 0.82
C PRO A 154 2.83 -16.90 0.35
N GLU A 155 2.84 -15.95 1.28
CA GLU A 155 2.95 -14.51 1.02
C GLU A 155 4.04 -13.95 1.94
N GLN A 156 4.95 -13.15 1.39
CA GLN A 156 6.04 -12.55 2.16
C GLN A 156 5.50 -11.63 3.25
N PRO A 157 6.26 -11.41 4.35
CA PRO A 157 5.83 -10.49 5.38
C PRO A 157 5.98 -9.05 4.86
N THR A 158 5.00 -8.62 4.08
CA THR A 158 4.69 -7.20 3.92
C THR A 158 4.47 -6.67 5.33
N VAL A 159 5.14 -5.59 5.72
CA VAL A 159 4.79 -4.95 6.98
C VAL A 159 3.40 -4.34 6.79
N TYR A 160 2.38 -4.88 7.48
CA TYR A 160 1.03 -4.32 7.44
C TYR A 160 0.91 -3.27 8.54
N LEU A 161 0.60 -2.06 8.12
CA LEU A 161 0.35 -0.93 8.99
C LEU A 161 -1.13 -0.59 8.92
N ALA A 162 -1.71 -0.26 10.06
CA ALA A 162 -3.06 0.26 10.13
C ALA A 162 -3.02 1.62 10.82
N PHE A 163 -3.64 2.62 10.19
CA PHE A 163 -3.94 3.91 10.81
C PHE A 163 -5.45 4.11 10.91
N GLU A 164 -5.88 4.70 12.01
CA GLU A 164 -7.27 5.09 12.23
C GLU A 164 -7.34 6.60 12.49
N LEU A 165 -8.26 7.27 11.80
CA LEU A 165 -8.56 8.69 11.97
C LEU A 165 -9.92 8.85 12.65
N ASP A 166 -9.91 9.34 13.89
CA ASP A 166 -11.09 9.71 14.65
C ASP A 166 -10.87 11.08 15.29
N ASP A 167 -11.93 11.90 15.36
CA ASP A 167 -11.87 13.28 15.89
C ASP A 167 -10.61 14.05 15.42
N TYR A 168 -9.77 14.58 16.31
CA TYR A 168 -8.51 15.26 15.94
C TYR A 168 -7.27 14.37 16.14
N GLN A 169 -7.40 13.06 15.95
CA GLN A 169 -6.32 12.12 16.22
C GLN A 169 -6.08 11.10 15.12
N ILE A 170 -4.84 10.61 15.07
CA ILE A 170 -4.42 9.46 14.29
C ILE A 170 -3.79 8.43 15.24
N GLU A 171 -4.36 7.23 15.26
CA GLU A 171 -3.81 6.10 15.98
C GLU A 171 -3.23 5.09 14.98
N GLY A 172 -2.23 4.32 15.40
CA GLY A 172 -1.58 3.38 14.49
C GLY A 172 -1.13 2.11 15.17
N ALA A 173 -1.07 1.04 14.39
CA ALA A 173 -0.55 -0.25 14.82
C ALA A 173 0.18 -0.97 13.68
N ILE A 174 1.18 -1.77 14.05
CA ILE A 174 1.78 -2.77 13.15
C ILE A 174 1.00 -4.07 13.34
N ARG A 175 0.45 -4.59 12.26
CA ARG A 175 -0.08 -5.95 12.20
C ARG A 175 0.96 -6.82 11.52
N LEU A 176 1.63 -7.66 12.30
CA LEU A 176 2.58 -8.65 11.78
C LEU A 176 1.88 -9.90 11.24
N GLU A 177 0.56 -10.01 11.45
CA GLU A 177 -0.27 -11.12 10.98
C GLU A 177 -1.13 -10.65 9.80
N TYR A 178 -0.87 -11.22 8.62
CA TYR A 178 -1.74 -11.08 7.46
C TYR A 178 -1.82 -12.40 6.67
N PRO A 179 -3.02 -12.78 6.18
CA PRO A 179 -4.31 -12.15 6.48
C PRO A 179 -4.57 -12.15 8.00
N PRO A 180 -5.40 -11.22 8.53
CA PRO A 180 -5.79 -11.27 9.93
C PRO A 180 -6.23 -12.71 10.26
N PRO A 181 -5.91 -13.23 11.46
CA PRO A 181 -6.26 -14.60 11.80
C PRO A 181 -7.75 -14.82 11.48
N PRO A 182 -8.12 -15.99 10.92
CA PRO A 182 -9.51 -16.25 10.57
C PRO A 182 -10.36 -16.00 11.81
N CYS A 183 -11.35 -15.12 11.68
CA CYS A 183 -12.21 -14.75 12.80
C CYS A 183 -12.75 -16.01 13.46
N ASP A 184 -12.56 -16.09 14.78
CA ASP A 184 -13.28 -17.07 15.58
C ASP A 184 -14.78 -16.80 15.37
N GLU A 185 -15.53 -17.81 14.96
CA GLU A 185 -16.97 -17.69 14.68
C GLU A 185 -17.79 -17.36 15.94
N SER A 186 -17.18 -17.40 17.13
CA SER A 186 -17.76 -16.91 18.38
C SER A 186 -17.44 -15.44 18.69
N ASP A 187 -16.49 -14.83 17.98
CA ASP A 187 -16.12 -13.43 18.12
C ASP A 187 -16.96 -12.55 17.19
N VAL A 188 -18.07 -12.05 17.76
CA VAL A 188 -19.04 -11.20 17.05
C VAL A 188 -18.41 -9.91 16.51
N MET A 189 -17.36 -9.40 17.17
CA MET A 189 -16.67 -8.18 16.72
C MET A 189 -15.78 -8.47 15.51
N CYS A 190 -14.99 -9.54 15.56
CA CYS A 190 -14.18 -9.95 14.41
C CYS A 190 -15.06 -10.27 13.19
N LEU A 191 -16.18 -10.98 13.40
CA LEU A 191 -17.13 -11.28 12.32
C LEU A 191 -17.70 -10.01 11.67
N ALA A 192 -17.97 -8.96 12.46
CA ALA A 192 -18.41 -7.68 11.94
C ALA A 192 -17.33 -6.98 11.12
N GLU A 193 -16.07 -7.03 11.56
CA GLU A 193 -14.91 -6.50 10.82
C GLU A 193 -14.68 -7.25 9.50
N ARG A 194 -14.80 -8.58 9.48
CA ARG A 194 -14.72 -9.41 8.27
C ARG A 194 -15.82 -9.05 7.28
N ALA A 195 -17.07 -8.98 7.74
CA ALA A 195 -18.20 -8.60 6.90
C ALA A 195 -18.08 -7.16 6.35
N ALA A 196 -17.45 -6.25 7.10
CA ALA A 196 -17.16 -4.90 6.64
C ALA A 196 -15.99 -4.88 5.62
N ALA A 197 -15.00 -5.76 5.75
CA ALA A 197 -13.91 -5.91 4.78
C ALA A 197 -14.41 -6.49 3.45
N GLU A 198 -15.23 -7.54 3.48
CA GLU A 198 -15.84 -8.16 2.29
C GLU A 198 -16.73 -7.18 1.51
N GLN A 199 -17.46 -6.31 2.22
CA GLN A 199 -18.27 -5.26 1.59
C GLN A 199 -17.43 -4.14 0.96
N ALA A 200 -16.24 -3.86 1.49
CA ALA A 200 -15.32 -2.88 0.93
C ALA A 200 -14.62 -3.40 -0.33
N GLU A 201 -14.36 -4.71 -0.44
CA GLU A 201 -13.80 -5.33 -1.65
C GLU A 201 -14.80 -5.41 -2.82
N GLY A 202 -16.10 -5.28 -2.56
CA GLY A 202 -17.16 -5.29 -3.59
C GLY A 202 -17.36 -3.95 -4.32
N VAL A 203 -16.62 -2.89 -3.96
CA VAL A 203 -16.72 -1.58 -4.62
C VAL A 203 -15.64 -1.49 -5.70
N GLU A 204 -16.01 -1.82 -6.93
CA GLU A 204 -15.15 -1.63 -8.10
C GLU A 204 -14.80 -0.13 -8.23
N ALA A 205 -13.50 0.19 -8.22
CA ALA A 205 -13.04 1.56 -8.40
C ALA A 205 -13.61 2.10 -9.73
N PRO A 206 -14.15 3.33 -9.77
CA PRO A 206 -14.66 3.89 -11.01
C PRO A 206 -13.54 3.92 -12.04
N GLU A 207 -13.81 3.36 -13.21
CA GLU A 207 -12.88 3.37 -14.34
C GLU A 207 -12.49 4.83 -14.61
N ALA A 208 -11.19 5.12 -14.56
CA ALA A 208 -10.69 6.46 -14.85
C ALA A 208 -11.17 6.86 -16.26
N PRO A 209 -11.74 8.06 -16.45
CA PRO A 209 -12.18 8.47 -17.78
C PRO A 209 -10.98 8.46 -18.73
N GLU A 210 -11.16 7.84 -19.90
CA GLU A 210 -10.13 7.80 -20.95
C GLU A 210 -9.62 9.22 -21.21
N ALA A 211 -8.29 9.38 -21.11
CA ALA A 211 -7.65 10.63 -21.43
C ALA A 211 -8.00 11.02 -22.88
N PRO A 212 -8.41 12.27 -23.15
CA PRO A 212 -8.70 12.69 -24.51
C PRO A 212 -7.46 12.53 -25.39
N GLU A 213 -7.64 11.93 -26.57
CA GLU A 213 -6.57 11.80 -27.56
C GLU A 213 -5.93 13.16 -27.82
N ALA A 214 -4.59 13.19 -27.70
CA ALA A 214 -3.82 14.39 -27.99
C ALA A 214 -4.05 14.82 -29.45
N PRO A 215 -4.35 16.10 -29.73
CA PRO A 215 -4.56 16.56 -31.09
C PRO A 215 -3.28 16.36 -31.91
N GLU A 216 -3.43 15.78 -33.10
CA GLU A 216 -2.33 15.54 -34.03
C GLU A 216 -1.67 16.87 -34.40
N ALA A 217 -0.36 16.97 -34.13
CA ALA A 217 0.40 18.18 -34.42
C ALA A 217 0.40 18.44 -35.94
N PRO A 218 0.12 19.67 -36.40
CA PRO A 218 0.14 19.97 -37.82
C PRO A 218 1.55 19.76 -38.38
N GLN A 219 1.65 18.92 -39.43
CA GLN A 219 2.90 18.73 -40.14
C GLN A 219 3.29 20.04 -40.85
N PRO A 220 4.55 20.49 -40.73
CA PRO A 220 4.98 21.69 -41.43
C PRO A 220 5.03 21.46 -42.94
N ASP A 221 4.31 22.29 -43.70
CA ASP A 221 4.37 22.31 -45.16
C ASP A 221 5.79 22.62 -45.63
N MET A 222 6.44 21.63 -46.26
CA MET A 222 7.69 21.87 -46.98
C MET A 222 7.37 22.58 -48.30
N PRO A 223 7.97 23.74 -48.61
CA PRO A 223 7.77 24.37 -49.90
C PRO A 223 8.43 23.55 -51.02
N SER A 224 7.64 23.25 -52.05
CA SER A 224 8.09 22.56 -53.26
C SER A 224 9.23 23.31 -53.96
N ALA A 225 10.30 22.59 -54.28
CA ALA A 225 11.43 23.11 -55.06
C ALA A 225 10.98 23.53 -56.48
N PRO A 226 11.52 24.64 -57.03
CA PRO A 226 11.17 25.09 -58.38
C PRO A 226 11.75 24.17 -59.45
N SER A 227 10.91 23.77 -60.41
CA SER A 227 11.30 23.00 -61.59
C SER A 227 12.22 23.82 -62.50
N ALA A 228 13.32 23.22 -62.94
CA ALA A 228 14.21 23.79 -63.95
C ALA A 228 13.53 23.82 -65.34
N PRO A 229 13.79 24.83 -66.18
CA PRO A 229 13.26 24.88 -67.53
C PRO A 229 13.99 23.91 -68.46
N ALA A 230 13.24 23.21 -69.31
CA ALA A 230 13.73 22.34 -70.37
C ALA A 230 14.28 23.17 -71.56
N PRO A 231 15.18 22.62 -72.41
CA PRO A 231 15.94 23.38 -73.40
C PRO A 231 15.10 23.94 -74.56
#